data_AF-A0A530GGT4-F1
#
_entry.id   AF-A0A530GGT4-F1
#
_cell.length_a   1.000
_cell.length_b   1.000
_cell.length_c   1.000
_cell.angle_alpha   90.00
_cell.angle_beta   90.00
_cell.angle_gamma   90.00
#
_symmetry.space_group_name_H-M   'P 1'
#
loop_
_entity.id
_entity.type
_entity.pdbx_description
1 polymer ?
#
loop_
_entity_poly.entity_id
_entity_poly.type
_entity_poly.pdbx_seq_one_letter_code
_entity_poly.pdbx_strand_id
1 'polypeptide(L)'
;LYVLRADSVLELYATEGLNPNAVHLSQLRLGQGLVGTIAASARPLNLSNAQEHPAFAYLPETGEEIYNSFLGVPVLRAGRTLGVLVVQNKTM
;
A
#
# COMPACT_ATOMS: atom_id res chain seq x y z
N LEU A 1 -2.75 -2.43 6.13
CA LEU A 1 -1.67 -1.62 6.77
C LEU A 1 -0.33 -2.20 6.37
N TYR A 2 0.48 -1.42 5.68
CA TYR A 2 1.87 -1.74 5.40
C TYR A 2 2.77 -1.05 6.43
N VAL A 3 3.71 -1.79 7.02
CA VAL A 3 4.67 -1.25 8.00
C VAL A 3 6.05 -1.18 7.34
N LEU A 4 6.73 -0.05 7.50
CA LEU A 4 8.09 0.15 7.01
C LEU A 4 9.07 -0.48 8.01
N ARG A 5 9.81 -1.48 7.55
CA ARG A 5 10.88 -2.14 8.29
C ARG A 5 12.21 -1.38 8.18
N ALA A 6 13.17 -1.77 9.01
CA ALA A 6 14.51 -1.17 9.06
C ALA A 6 15.32 -1.35 7.76
N ASP A 7 15.02 -2.39 6.96
CA ASP A 7 15.64 -2.69 5.67
C ASP A 7 15.01 -1.92 4.48
N SER A 8 14.21 -0.88 4.76
CA SER A 8 13.49 -0.08 3.76
C SER A 8 12.48 -0.87 2.92
N VAL A 9 11.95 -1.96 3.48
CA VAL A 9 10.86 -2.76 2.92
C VAL A 9 9.56 -2.45 3.66
N LEU A 10 8.48 -2.25 2.90
CA LEU A 10 7.11 -2.18 3.37
C LEU A 10 6.53 -3.59 3.34
N GLU A 11 6.05 -4.05 4.47
CA GLU A 11 5.45 -5.37 4.62
C GLU A 11 3.98 -5.24 4.99
N LEU A 12 3.12 -6.05 4.37
CA LEU A 12 1.70 -6.12 4.75
C LEU A 12 1.60 -6.77 6.14
N TYR A 13 1.31 -5.98 7.17
CA TYR A 13 1.26 -6.44 8.57
C TYR A 13 -0.14 -6.78 9.05
N ALA A 14 -1.14 -6.14 8.45
CA ALA A 14 -2.54 -6.38 8.78
C ALA A 14 -3.42 -6.00 7.60
N THR A 15 -4.51 -6.72 7.42
CA THR A 15 -5.50 -6.44 6.39
C THR A 15 -6.90 -6.81 6.85
N GLU A 16 -7.88 -6.12 6.29
CA GLU A 16 -9.29 -6.50 6.29
C GLU A 16 -9.76 -6.38 4.84
N GLY A 17 -10.18 -7.49 4.24
CA GLY A 17 -10.67 -7.54 2.86
C GLY A 17 -9.68 -8.03 1.79
N LEU A 18 -8.37 -7.85 1.94
CA LEU A 18 -7.38 -8.56 1.10
C LEU A 18 -7.26 -10.02 1.57
N ASN A 19 -6.57 -10.85 0.78
CA ASN A 19 -6.21 -12.20 1.18
C ASN A 19 -5.42 -12.21 2.51
N PRO A 20 -5.94 -12.82 3.60
CA PRO A 20 -5.24 -12.87 4.88
C PRO A 20 -3.89 -13.59 4.83
N ASN A 21 -3.70 -14.52 3.89
CA ASN A 21 -2.44 -15.24 3.70
C ASN A 21 -1.33 -14.36 3.10
N ALA A 22 -1.65 -13.16 2.62
CA ALA A 22 -0.68 -12.19 2.14
C ALA A 22 0.03 -11.44 3.28
N VAL A 23 -0.49 -11.52 4.51
CA VAL A 23 0.13 -10.90 5.69
C VAL A 23 1.50 -11.54 5.94
N HIS A 24 2.52 -10.72 6.15
CA HIS A 24 3.93 -11.09 6.25
C HIS A 24 4.56 -11.69 4.97
N LEU A 25 3.79 -11.88 3.90
CA LEU A 25 4.26 -12.35 2.60
C LEU A 25 4.49 -11.17 1.63
N SER A 26 3.49 -10.30 1.48
CA SER A 26 3.55 -9.18 0.55
C SER A 26 4.52 -8.11 1.00
N GLN A 27 5.45 -7.77 0.10
CA GLN A 27 6.53 -6.83 0.35
C GLN A 27 6.73 -5.88 -0.83
N LEU A 28 6.99 -4.60 -0.52
CA LEU A 28 7.32 -3.56 -1.48
C LEU A 28 8.56 -2.81 -1.01
N ARG A 29 9.48 -2.46 -1.91
CA ARG A 29 10.55 -1.52 -1.57
C ARG A 29 10.00 -0.10 -1.42
N LEU A 30 10.72 0.74 -0.69
CA LEU A 30 10.46 2.18 -0.69
C LEU A 30 10.46 2.71 -2.14
N GLY A 31 9.42 3.46 -2.52
CA GLY A 31 9.21 3.93 -3.90
C GLY A 31 8.58 2.93 -4.88
N GLN A 32 8.42 1.66 -4.51
CA GLN A 32 7.77 0.66 -5.36
C GLN A 32 6.26 0.62 -5.11
N GLY A 33 5.46 0.65 -6.17
CA GLY A 33 4.01 0.63 -6.01
C GLY A 33 3.45 1.96 -5.50
N LEU A 34 2.13 2.04 -5.42
CA LEU A 34 1.44 3.18 -4.80
C LEU A 34 1.83 3.32 -3.32
N VAL A 35 1.91 2.20 -2.60
CA VAL A 35 2.29 2.16 -1.19
C VAL A 35 3.72 2.66 -0.98
N GLY A 36 4.69 2.17 -1.77
CA GLY A 36 6.08 2.63 -1.67
C GLY A 36 6.24 4.10 -2.06
N THR A 37 5.45 4.59 -3.02
CA THR A 37 5.42 6.01 -3.43
C THR A 37 4.95 6.91 -2.28
N ILE A 38 3.87 6.52 -1.60
CA ILE A 38 3.35 7.24 -0.42
C ILE A 38 4.37 7.23 0.71
N ALA A 39 5.00 6.08 0.95
CA ALA A 39 5.99 5.96 2.01
C ALA A 39 7.22 6.85 1.76
N ALA A 40 7.70 6.90 0.51
CA ALA A 40 8.86 7.69 0.10
C ALA A 40 8.59 9.20 0.14
N SER A 41 7.39 9.61 -0.30
CA SER A 41 7.03 11.03 -0.40
C SER A 41 6.45 11.62 0.89
N ALA A 42 6.03 10.77 1.84
CA ALA A 42 5.23 11.15 3.01
C ALA A 42 3.98 11.95 2.63
N ARG A 43 3.39 11.67 1.45
CA ARG A 43 2.18 12.32 0.94
C ARG A 43 1.11 11.28 0.60
N PRO A 44 -0.17 11.56 0.88
CA PRO A 44 -1.25 10.66 0.54
C PRO A 44 -1.47 10.58 -0.99
N LEU A 45 -2.06 9.48 -1.44
CA LEU A 45 -2.59 9.32 -2.80
C LEU A 45 -4.05 8.88 -2.73
N ASN A 46 -4.90 9.54 -3.52
CA ASN A 46 -6.32 9.21 -3.68
C ASN A 46 -6.61 9.07 -5.17
N LEU A 47 -6.96 7.86 -5.60
CA LEU A 47 -7.11 7.47 -7.00
C LEU A 47 -8.45 6.78 -7.20
N SER A 48 -9.18 7.17 -8.25
CA SER A 48 -10.41 6.49 -8.68
C SER A 48 -10.11 5.15 -9.35
N ASN A 49 -9.00 5.07 -10.08
CA ASN A 49 -8.49 3.84 -10.69
C ASN A 49 -7.00 3.67 -10.35
N ALA A 50 -6.71 2.73 -9.45
CA ALA A 50 -5.36 2.43 -9.02
C ALA A 50 -4.53 1.76 -10.12
N GLN A 51 -5.14 0.86 -10.90
CA GLN A 51 -4.46 -0.01 -11.87
C GLN A 51 -3.93 0.78 -13.08
N GLU A 52 -4.53 1.93 -13.39
CA GLU A 52 -4.07 2.83 -14.46
C GLU A 52 -2.90 3.73 -14.04
N HIS A 53 -2.61 3.83 -12.74
CA HIS A 53 -1.56 4.71 -12.26
C HIS A 53 -0.17 4.15 -12.62
N PRO A 54 0.77 4.96 -13.15
CA PRO A 54 2.07 4.46 -13.65
C PRO A 54 2.94 3.83 -12.57
N ALA A 55 2.76 4.23 -11.31
CA ALA A 55 3.45 3.64 -10.17
C ALA A 55 2.75 2.39 -9.60
N PHE A 56 1.64 1.92 -10.18
CA PHE A 56 0.96 0.71 -9.72
C PHE A 56 1.89 -0.49 -9.85
N ALA A 57 1.94 -1.32 -8.80
CA ALA A 57 2.71 -2.56 -8.77
C ALA A 57 1.77 -3.66 -8.31
N TYR A 58 1.51 -4.63 -9.18
CA TYR A 58 0.59 -5.72 -8.92
C TYR A 58 1.22 -6.78 -8.02
N LEU A 59 0.54 -7.12 -6.92
CA LEU A 59 0.93 -8.18 -6.00
C LEU A 59 -0.15 -9.29 -6.00
N PRO A 60 -0.03 -10.33 -6.83
CA PRO A 60 -1.09 -11.32 -7.03
C PRO A 60 -1.49 -12.06 -5.75
N GLU A 61 -0.58 -12.22 -4.80
CA GLU A 61 -0.86 -12.88 -3.54
C GLU A 61 -1.89 -12.13 -2.66
N THR A 62 -2.09 -10.82 -2.90
CA THR A 62 -3.01 -9.98 -2.13
C THR A 62 -4.47 -10.16 -2.50
N GLY A 63 -4.78 -10.65 -3.71
CA GLY A 63 -6.15 -10.71 -4.22
C GLY A 63 -6.78 -9.33 -4.44
N GLU A 64 -5.96 -8.30 -4.74
CA GLU A 64 -6.42 -6.91 -4.85
C GLU A 64 -7.17 -6.59 -6.15
N GLU A 65 -7.22 -7.51 -7.11
CA GLU A 65 -7.78 -7.30 -8.47
C GLU A 65 -9.26 -6.90 -8.49
N ILE A 66 -10.00 -7.19 -7.41
CA ILE A 66 -11.42 -6.83 -7.27
C ILE A 66 -11.64 -5.37 -6.84
N TYR A 67 -10.57 -4.66 -6.48
CA TYR A 67 -10.63 -3.26 -6.04
C TYR A 67 -10.17 -2.31 -7.16
N ASN A 68 -10.89 -1.19 -7.28
CA ASN A 68 -10.64 -0.19 -8.32
C ASN A 68 -10.04 1.09 -7.73
N SER A 69 -10.73 1.68 -6.75
CA SER A 69 -10.27 2.91 -6.11
C SER A 69 -9.30 2.63 -4.96
N PHE A 70 -8.39 3.57 -4.74
CA PHE A 70 -7.32 3.47 -3.77
C PHE A 70 -7.16 4.80 -3.03
N LEU A 71 -7.14 4.72 -1.70
CA LEU A 71 -6.69 5.79 -0.81
C LEU A 71 -5.58 5.24 0.08
N GLY A 72 -4.39 5.80 -0.04
CA GLY A 72 -3.28 5.50 0.84
C GLY A 72 -2.82 6.75 1.58
N VAL A 73 -2.62 6.63 2.89
CA VAL A 73 -2.13 7.72 3.75
C VAL A 73 -0.90 7.27 4.53
N PRO A 74 0.14 8.11 4.64
CA PRO A 74 1.33 7.76 5.40
C PRO A 74 1.03 7.77 6.91
N VAL A 75 1.52 6.77 7.63
CA VAL A 75 1.53 6.76 9.09
C VAL A 75 2.83 7.41 9.55
N LEU A 76 2.73 8.58 10.19
CA LEU A 76 3.89 9.38 10.56
C LEU A 76 4.10 9.40 12.08
N ARG A 77 5.37 9.39 12.49
CA ARG A 77 5.78 9.69 13.87
C ARG A 77 7.02 10.58 13.85
N ALA A 78 6.92 11.75 14.48
CA ALA A 78 8.01 12.73 14.54
C ALA A 78 8.63 13.04 13.15
N GLY A 79 7.78 13.23 12.15
CA GLY A 79 8.21 13.53 10.77
C GLY A 79 8.77 12.35 9.97
N ARG A 80 8.82 11.15 10.54
CA ARG A 80 9.27 9.93 9.85
C ARG A 80 8.08 9.04 9.48
N THR A 81 8.13 8.49 8.27
CA THR A 81 7.15 7.48 7.84
C THR A 81 7.41 6.15 8.52
N LEU A 82 6.39 5.61 9.18
CA LEU A 82 6.40 4.27 9.79
C LEU A 82 5.72 3.22 8.91
N GLY A 83 4.96 3.65 7.91
CA GLY A 83 4.15 2.76 7.08
C GLY A 83 3.07 3.51 6.33
N VAL A 84 2.14 2.77 5.76
CA VAL A 84 1.02 3.29 4.97
C VAL A 84 -0.25 2.55 5.32
N LEU A 85 -1.28 3.30 5.69
CA LEU A 85 -2.64 2.78 5.80
C LEU A 85 -3.32 2.91 4.43
N VAL A 86 -3.94 1.84 3.98
CA VAL A 86 -4.57 1.74 2.66
C VAL A 86 -6.04 1.38 2.85
N VAL A 87 -6.90 2.05 2.11
CA VAL A 87 -8.33 1.75 1.94
C VAL A 87 -8.59 1.61 0.44
N GLN A 88 -9.31 0.55 0.08
CA GLN A 88 -9.66 0.25 -1.31
C GLN A 88 -11.15 -0.07 -1.39
N ASN A 89 -11.78 0.25 -2.52
CA ASN A 89 -13.20 -0.06 -2.74
C ASN A 89 -13.41 -0.72 -4.11
N LYS A 90 -14.42 -1.59 -4.18
CA LYS A 90 -14.81 -2.36 -5.37
C LYS A 90 -15.68 -1.53 -6.32
N THR A 91 -16.48 -0.63 -5.77
CA THR A 91 -17.48 0.15 -6.53
C THR A 91 -16.82 1.33 -7.23
N MET A 92 -17.22 1.56 -8.49
CA MET A 92 -16.96 2.80 -9.23
C MET A 92 -17.90 3.92 -8.80
#